data_AF-A0A348PF81-F1
#
_entry.id   AF-A0A348PF81-F1
#
_cell.length_a   1.000
_cell.length_b   1.000
_cell.length_c   1.000
_cell.angle_alpha   90.00
_cell.angle_beta   90.00
_cell.angle_gamma   90.00
#
_symmetry.space_group_name_H-M   'P 1'
#
loop_
_entity.id
_entity.type
_entity.pdbx_description
1 polymer ?
#
loop_
_entity_poly.entity_id
_entity_poly.type
_entity_poly.pdbx_seq_one_letter_code
_entity_poly.pdbx_strand_id
1 'polypeptide(L)'
;PEIGWLVIGGTGANRYDMTKIAAVFDIAGDDRYEWGSGVVASRLVIDIAGNDSYSGTRAADNAMPLAGPGGAACGVSVIDDYAGNDRYESPHNGLGAAVFGVGMVVDRAGDDTYAGGTWTVGAAFAGVGAVCDLGGSDQYSSEMFSQGCGGPGSAALLLDATGNDRYRADGTTASAYETPTVHASFSQGVGFGYRAGAAGGVGALVDGAGNDRYEAGEFGQGCGYYLSMGILRDDGGNDLYYGNRYAQGTAAHQAFGVLLENGGDDIYWSMTAAGQGAAWDMSVAALVDRAGDDRYQADGLSQGAAAQQAIGMLIDLAGRDDYRAAGASQGAADSNAYHWHTSRCTSLGVLRDTEGPNRFSAGGADGEQRLTGKPDAKDGVNQWGVFITR
;
A
#
# COMPACT_ATOMS: atom_id res chain seq x y z
N PRO A 1 25.29 -16.50 -25.52
CA PRO A 1 25.78 -16.91 -24.17
C PRO A 1 24.62 -17.54 -23.38
N GLU A 2 24.90 -18.48 -22.47
CA GLU A 2 23.87 -19.25 -21.75
C GLU A 2 22.95 -18.36 -20.89
N ILE A 3 23.45 -17.22 -20.41
CA ILE A 3 22.70 -16.25 -19.59
C ILE A 3 22.23 -14.99 -20.35
N GLY A 4 22.78 -14.73 -21.54
CA GLY A 4 22.59 -13.49 -22.32
C GLY A 4 23.87 -12.66 -22.47
N TRP A 5 23.79 -11.54 -23.21
CA TRP A 5 24.91 -10.63 -23.46
C TRP A 5 25.18 -9.69 -22.27
N LEU A 6 26.44 -9.29 -22.10
CA LEU A 6 26.82 -8.17 -21.24
C LEU A 6 27.17 -7.01 -22.15
N VAL A 7 26.53 -5.87 -21.96
CA VAL A 7 26.61 -4.72 -22.88
C VAL A 7 27.08 -3.50 -22.10
N ILE A 8 27.99 -2.74 -22.70
CA ILE A 8 28.35 -1.40 -22.26
C ILE A 8 27.75 -0.43 -23.29
N GLY A 9 26.92 0.47 -22.82
CA GLY A 9 26.22 1.46 -23.63
C GLY A 9 27.13 2.57 -24.15
N GLY A 10 26.67 3.25 -25.19
CA GLY A 10 27.32 4.44 -25.74
C GLY A 10 26.53 5.70 -25.36
N THR A 11 27.14 6.87 -25.46
CA THR A 11 26.56 8.14 -24.96
C THR A 11 25.40 8.73 -25.77
N GLY A 12 24.66 7.93 -26.52
CA GLY A 12 23.56 8.41 -27.35
C GLY A 12 22.48 7.36 -27.43
N ALA A 13 21.26 7.78 -27.75
CA ALA A 13 20.06 6.96 -27.68
C ALA A 13 20.25 5.52 -28.22
N ASN A 14 20.20 4.56 -27.31
CA ASN A 14 20.33 3.14 -27.54
C ASN A 14 18.97 2.43 -27.43
N ARG A 15 18.95 1.19 -27.90
CA ARG A 15 17.81 0.29 -27.72
C ARG A 15 18.30 -1.08 -27.29
N TYR A 16 17.86 -1.50 -26.11
CA TYR A 16 18.25 -2.74 -25.46
C TYR A 16 17.12 -3.76 -25.49
N ASP A 17 17.37 -4.87 -26.20
CA ASP A 17 16.48 -6.04 -26.21
C ASP A 17 16.83 -6.95 -25.04
N MET A 18 16.09 -6.82 -23.94
CA MET A 18 16.33 -7.53 -22.67
C MET A 18 15.96 -9.01 -22.73
N THR A 19 15.40 -9.49 -23.85
CA THR A 19 15.28 -10.92 -24.13
C THR A 19 16.62 -11.57 -24.43
N LYS A 20 17.61 -10.78 -24.89
CA LYS A 20 18.95 -11.25 -25.29
C LYS A 20 20.04 -10.81 -24.34
N ILE A 21 19.84 -9.68 -23.66
CA ILE A 21 20.84 -9.05 -22.80
C ILE A 21 20.63 -9.50 -21.36
N ALA A 22 21.71 -9.94 -20.70
CA ALA A 22 21.74 -10.30 -19.30
C ALA A 22 22.07 -9.09 -18.42
N ALA A 23 22.99 -8.24 -18.87
CA ALA A 23 23.33 -7.00 -18.16
C ALA A 23 23.65 -5.85 -19.11
N VAL A 24 23.25 -4.64 -18.72
CA VAL A 24 23.62 -3.37 -19.34
C VAL A 24 24.32 -2.50 -18.29
N PHE A 25 25.43 -1.88 -18.68
CA PHE A 25 25.98 -0.71 -18.02
C PHE A 25 25.97 0.42 -19.06
N ASP A 26 24.96 1.27 -19.00
CA ASP A 26 24.87 2.47 -19.84
C ASP A 26 25.55 3.65 -19.13
N ILE A 27 26.03 4.62 -19.89
CA ILE A 27 26.77 5.77 -19.35
C ILE A 27 26.10 7.11 -19.66
N ALA A 28 25.17 7.16 -20.61
CA ALA A 28 24.39 8.33 -20.99
C ALA A 28 23.48 8.03 -22.19
N GLY A 29 22.32 8.67 -22.24
CA GLY A 29 21.49 8.76 -23.45
C GLY A 29 20.03 8.58 -23.10
N ASP A 30 19.12 9.08 -23.94
CA ASP A 30 17.68 8.79 -23.77
C ASP A 30 17.37 7.41 -24.39
N ASP A 31 17.41 6.38 -23.57
CA ASP A 31 17.50 4.99 -23.96
C ASP A 31 16.18 4.22 -23.82
N ARG A 32 16.13 3.06 -24.47
CA ARG A 32 14.95 2.19 -24.48
C ARG A 32 15.31 0.77 -24.09
N TYR A 33 14.82 0.34 -22.94
CA TYR A 33 14.96 -1.01 -22.42
C TYR A 33 13.65 -1.78 -22.59
N GLU A 34 13.67 -2.83 -23.42
CA GLU A 34 12.47 -3.56 -23.80
C GLU A 34 12.51 -5.02 -23.32
N TRP A 35 11.57 -5.36 -22.44
CA TRP A 35 11.32 -6.73 -22.00
C TRP A 35 10.24 -7.37 -22.88
N GLY A 36 10.64 -8.43 -23.58
CA GLY A 36 9.74 -9.32 -24.29
C GLY A 36 9.19 -10.45 -23.41
N SER A 37 8.23 -11.20 -23.95
CA SER A 37 7.69 -12.40 -23.32
C SER A 37 8.76 -13.49 -23.16
N GLY A 38 8.90 -14.06 -21.95
CA GLY A 38 9.74 -15.24 -21.70
C GLY A 38 11.07 -14.98 -20.98
N VAL A 39 11.28 -13.79 -20.42
CA VAL A 39 12.43 -13.54 -19.52
C VAL A 39 12.15 -14.21 -18.17
N VAL A 40 13.00 -15.18 -17.79
CA VAL A 40 12.93 -15.90 -16.49
C VAL A 40 14.32 -15.99 -15.82
N ALA A 41 15.31 -15.34 -16.42
CA ALA A 41 16.70 -15.35 -15.97
C ALA A 41 17.05 -14.00 -15.36
N SER A 42 18.12 -13.99 -14.56
CA SER A 42 18.54 -12.76 -13.88
C SER A 42 18.91 -11.63 -14.85
N ARG A 43 18.58 -10.40 -14.47
CA ARG A 43 18.86 -9.18 -15.25
C ARG A 43 19.48 -8.11 -14.37
N LEU A 44 20.37 -7.32 -14.96
CA LEU A 44 20.95 -6.14 -14.34
C LEU A 44 20.96 -4.99 -15.35
N VAL A 45 20.40 -3.85 -14.97
CA VAL A 45 20.62 -2.59 -15.67
C VAL A 45 21.24 -1.64 -14.66
N ILE A 46 22.33 -1.00 -15.07
CA ILE A 46 22.87 0.18 -14.41
C ILE A 46 22.84 1.26 -15.48
N ASP A 47 22.00 2.26 -15.28
CA ASP A 47 21.96 3.46 -16.12
C ASP A 47 22.56 4.63 -15.32
N ILE A 48 23.24 5.53 -15.99
CA ILE A 48 23.97 6.63 -15.34
C ILE A 48 23.30 7.99 -15.59
N ALA A 49 22.64 8.17 -16.74
CA ALA A 49 22.05 9.44 -17.13
C ALA A 49 21.17 9.25 -18.37
N GLY A 50 19.96 9.76 -18.34
CA GLY A 50 19.08 9.67 -19.50
C GLY A 50 17.75 10.32 -19.25
N ASN A 51 16.82 10.14 -20.18
CA ASN A 51 15.40 10.13 -19.88
C ASN A 51 14.87 8.92 -20.63
N ASP A 52 14.78 7.82 -19.89
CA ASP A 52 14.75 6.48 -20.40
C ASP A 52 13.36 5.89 -20.34
N SER A 53 13.20 4.82 -21.10
CA SER A 53 11.96 4.05 -21.10
C SER A 53 12.25 2.58 -20.85
N TYR A 54 11.70 2.09 -19.76
CA TYR A 54 11.76 0.71 -19.33
C TYR A 54 10.38 0.08 -19.54
N SER A 55 10.26 -0.76 -20.58
CA SER A 55 8.94 -1.26 -21.00
C SER A 55 8.85 -2.79 -21.00
N GLY A 56 7.80 -3.30 -20.35
CA GLY A 56 7.36 -4.68 -20.41
C GLY A 56 6.20 -4.84 -21.38
N THR A 57 6.27 -5.83 -22.27
CA THR A 57 5.17 -6.12 -23.21
C THR A 57 4.26 -7.25 -22.71
N ARG A 58 2.97 -7.15 -23.05
CA ARG A 58 2.03 -8.28 -22.91
C ARG A 58 2.35 -9.32 -23.99
N ALA A 59 2.38 -10.60 -23.64
CA ALA A 59 2.62 -11.64 -24.65
C ALA A 59 1.50 -11.63 -25.71
N ALA A 60 1.84 -11.92 -26.96
CA ALA A 60 0.93 -11.84 -28.12
C ALA A 60 -0.28 -12.78 -28.03
N ASP A 61 -0.23 -13.79 -27.16
CA ASP A 61 -1.28 -14.76 -26.86
C ASP A 61 -2.05 -14.44 -25.56
N ASN A 62 -1.91 -13.22 -25.03
CA ASN A 62 -2.38 -12.83 -23.70
C ASN A 62 -1.76 -13.62 -22.53
N ALA A 63 -0.70 -14.41 -22.74
CA ALA A 63 0.02 -15.00 -21.63
C ALA A 63 0.63 -13.90 -20.74
N MET A 64 0.58 -14.12 -19.43
CA MET A 64 1.20 -13.23 -18.45
C MET A 64 2.72 -13.28 -18.68
N PRO A 65 3.40 -12.15 -18.98
CA PRO A 65 4.85 -12.15 -19.04
C PRO A 65 5.39 -12.61 -17.68
N LEU A 66 6.36 -13.53 -17.71
CA LEU A 66 6.95 -14.07 -16.48
C LEU A 66 7.82 -13.05 -15.75
N ALA A 67 8.36 -12.04 -16.43
CA ALA A 67 9.08 -10.92 -15.84
C ALA A 67 9.10 -9.72 -16.79
N GLY A 68 9.00 -8.51 -16.25
CA GLY A 68 9.20 -7.23 -16.93
C GLY A 68 10.43 -6.47 -16.42
N PRO A 69 10.55 -5.16 -16.70
CA PRO A 69 11.65 -4.32 -16.21
C PRO A 69 11.79 -4.41 -14.70
N GLY A 70 12.99 -4.70 -14.18
CA GLY A 70 13.23 -4.89 -12.73
C GLY A 70 12.43 -6.03 -12.07
N GLY A 71 11.61 -6.76 -12.84
CA GLY A 71 10.77 -7.85 -12.34
C GLY A 71 11.46 -9.20 -12.42
N ALA A 72 11.12 -10.13 -11.54
CA ALA A 72 11.75 -11.45 -11.47
C ALA A 72 10.75 -12.61 -11.37
N ALA A 73 11.11 -13.73 -12.01
CA ALA A 73 10.54 -15.04 -11.76
C ALA A 73 11.68 -16.03 -11.52
N CYS A 74 11.75 -16.64 -10.33
CA CYS A 74 12.78 -17.63 -9.96
C CYS A 74 14.24 -17.13 -10.09
N GLY A 75 14.47 -15.82 -10.03
CA GLY A 75 15.77 -15.20 -10.29
C GLY A 75 15.92 -13.83 -9.63
N VAL A 76 16.92 -13.06 -10.06
CA VAL A 76 17.19 -11.70 -9.56
C VAL A 76 17.19 -10.69 -10.70
N SER A 77 16.37 -9.65 -10.63
CA SER A 77 16.29 -8.60 -11.63
C SER A 77 16.43 -7.25 -10.95
N VAL A 78 17.42 -6.46 -11.36
CA VAL A 78 17.74 -5.17 -10.75
C VAL A 78 17.86 -4.11 -11.85
N ILE A 79 17.22 -2.97 -11.64
CA ILE A 79 17.52 -1.71 -12.31
C ILE A 79 18.08 -0.77 -11.24
N ASP A 80 19.24 -0.16 -11.50
CA ASP A 80 19.85 0.91 -10.70
C ASP A 80 20.05 2.10 -11.64
N ASP A 81 19.06 2.98 -11.69
CA ASP A 81 19.07 4.23 -12.46
C ASP A 81 19.65 5.35 -11.60
N TYR A 82 20.40 6.27 -12.20
CA TYR A 82 21.12 7.32 -11.47
C TYR A 82 20.54 8.71 -11.64
N ALA A 83 19.92 8.99 -12.78
CA ALA A 83 19.46 10.33 -13.11
C ALA A 83 18.65 10.32 -14.40
N GLY A 84 17.49 10.94 -14.35
CA GLY A 84 16.67 11.13 -15.52
C GLY A 84 15.24 11.35 -15.14
N ASN A 85 14.42 11.83 -16.06
CA ASN A 85 12.98 11.76 -15.89
C ASN A 85 12.50 10.55 -16.70
N ASP A 86 12.43 9.42 -16.01
CA ASP A 86 12.33 8.08 -16.55
C ASP A 86 10.90 7.55 -16.51
N ARG A 87 10.65 6.59 -17.42
CA ARG A 87 9.35 5.95 -17.56
C ARG A 87 9.45 4.45 -17.45
N TYR A 88 8.86 3.94 -16.38
CA TYR A 88 8.79 2.53 -16.04
C TYR A 88 7.39 1.98 -16.31
N GLU A 89 7.25 1.07 -17.27
CA GLU A 89 5.96 0.50 -17.62
C GLU A 89 5.99 -1.03 -17.67
N SER A 90 5.04 -1.66 -16.99
CA SER A 90 4.80 -3.08 -17.17
C SER A 90 3.35 -3.44 -16.89
N PRO A 91 2.68 -4.23 -17.74
CA PRO A 91 1.33 -4.68 -17.44
C PRO A 91 1.31 -5.70 -16.30
N HIS A 92 2.38 -6.50 -16.11
CA HIS A 92 2.43 -7.58 -15.11
C HIS A 92 3.88 -7.90 -14.71
N ASN A 93 4.07 -8.36 -13.47
CA ASN A 93 5.34 -8.88 -12.92
C ASN A 93 6.60 -8.12 -13.36
N GLY A 94 6.55 -6.79 -13.27
CA GLY A 94 7.65 -5.87 -13.55
C GLY A 94 7.65 -4.74 -12.52
N LEU A 95 8.50 -3.75 -12.72
CA LEU A 95 8.65 -2.59 -11.84
C LEU A 95 9.01 -3.03 -10.41
N GLY A 96 10.08 -3.83 -10.30
CA GLY A 96 10.53 -4.36 -9.02
C GLY A 96 9.72 -5.54 -8.49
N ALA A 97 8.73 -6.04 -9.24
CA ALA A 97 7.92 -7.17 -8.78
C ALA A 97 8.67 -8.52 -8.76
N ALA A 98 8.26 -9.47 -7.92
CA ALA A 98 8.87 -10.79 -7.92
C ALA A 98 7.92 -11.96 -7.63
N VAL A 99 8.20 -13.08 -8.29
CA VAL A 99 7.62 -14.39 -7.98
C VAL A 99 8.75 -15.41 -7.78
N PHE A 100 8.88 -15.98 -6.57
CA PHE A 100 9.97 -16.91 -6.24
C PHE A 100 11.39 -16.34 -6.46
N GLY A 101 11.56 -15.02 -6.38
CA GLY A 101 12.82 -14.34 -6.72
C GLY A 101 12.98 -12.99 -6.03
N VAL A 102 13.86 -12.16 -6.57
CA VAL A 102 14.11 -10.78 -6.14
C VAL A 102 13.96 -9.84 -7.33
N GLY A 103 12.99 -8.94 -7.27
CA GLY A 103 12.81 -7.84 -8.21
C GLY A 103 13.14 -6.54 -7.49
N MET A 104 13.89 -5.66 -8.15
CA MET A 104 14.27 -4.37 -7.60
C MET A 104 14.39 -3.31 -8.70
N VAL A 105 13.83 -2.14 -8.43
CA VAL A 105 14.16 -0.89 -9.12
C VAL A 105 14.69 0.06 -8.06
N VAL A 106 15.84 0.65 -8.32
CA VAL A 106 16.37 1.79 -7.57
C VAL A 106 16.45 2.91 -8.58
N ASP A 107 15.62 3.93 -8.40
CA ASP A 107 15.78 5.21 -9.07
C ASP A 107 16.40 6.19 -8.07
N ARG A 108 17.36 6.99 -8.52
CA ARG A 108 18.13 7.85 -7.62
C ARG A 108 17.74 9.31 -7.72
N ALA A 109 17.16 9.75 -8.84
CA ALA A 109 16.86 11.15 -9.07
C ALA A 109 16.05 11.39 -10.33
N GLY A 110 15.01 12.21 -10.20
CA GLY A 110 14.31 12.88 -11.29
C GLY A 110 12.80 12.80 -11.10
N ASP A 111 12.03 13.33 -12.05
CA ASP A 111 10.57 13.26 -11.95
C ASP A 111 10.04 12.10 -12.83
N ASP A 112 9.71 10.99 -12.20
CA ASP A 112 9.52 9.69 -12.83
C ASP A 112 8.06 9.25 -12.91
N THR A 113 7.83 8.26 -13.78
CA THR A 113 6.51 7.64 -13.93
C THR A 113 6.60 6.13 -13.90
N TYR A 114 5.89 5.53 -12.94
CA TYR A 114 5.72 4.10 -12.76
C TYR A 114 4.29 3.67 -13.13
N ALA A 115 4.11 3.11 -14.32
CA ALA A 115 2.83 2.65 -14.84
C ALA A 115 2.75 1.11 -14.83
N GLY A 116 2.13 0.59 -13.77
CA GLY A 116 1.91 -0.84 -13.53
C GLY A 116 0.50 -1.32 -13.89
N GLY A 117 0.36 -2.58 -14.25
CA GLY A 117 -0.93 -3.29 -14.20
C GLY A 117 -1.09 -4.02 -12.86
N THR A 118 -1.00 -5.36 -12.88
CA THR A 118 -1.13 -6.18 -11.67
C THR A 118 0.15 -6.91 -11.28
N TRP A 119 0.43 -7.03 -9.98
CA TRP A 119 1.70 -7.57 -9.48
C TRP A 119 2.89 -6.81 -10.06
N THR A 120 2.91 -5.50 -9.86
CA THR A 120 3.94 -4.60 -10.42
C THR A 120 4.69 -3.86 -9.33
N VAL A 121 4.73 -2.52 -9.33
CA VAL A 121 5.46 -1.63 -8.42
C VAL A 121 5.73 -2.27 -7.04
N GLY A 122 6.93 -2.83 -6.87
CA GLY A 122 7.41 -3.40 -5.61
C GLY A 122 6.58 -4.56 -5.03
N ALA A 123 5.76 -5.25 -5.82
CA ALA A 123 4.90 -6.34 -5.34
C ALA A 123 5.60 -7.70 -5.35
N ALA A 124 5.20 -8.64 -4.48
CA ALA A 124 5.86 -9.94 -4.46
C ALA A 124 4.99 -11.11 -4.04
N PHE A 125 5.32 -12.30 -4.56
CA PHE A 125 4.79 -13.59 -4.15
C PHE A 125 5.95 -14.56 -3.91
N ALA A 126 6.05 -15.14 -2.72
CA ALA A 126 7.13 -16.05 -2.31
C ALA A 126 8.55 -15.54 -2.65
N GLY A 127 8.80 -14.24 -2.47
CA GLY A 127 10.02 -13.56 -2.88
C GLY A 127 10.15 -12.17 -2.28
N VAL A 128 11.00 -11.33 -2.88
CA VAL A 128 11.20 -9.93 -2.49
C VAL A 128 10.94 -9.04 -3.68
N GLY A 129 10.05 -8.06 -3.54
CA GLY A 129 9.80 -7.03 -4.55
C GLY A 129 10.08 -5.66 -3.95
N ALA A 130 10.78 -4.81 -4.69
CA ALA A 130 11.16 -3.48 -4.21
C ALA A 130 11.17 -2.45 -5.34
N VAL A 131 10.62 -1.27 -5.06
CA VAL A 131 10.94 -0.03 -5.77
C VAL A 131 11.45 0.93 -4.70
N CYS A 132 12.61 1.53 -4.95
CA CYS A 132 13.20 2.56 -4.11
C CYS A 132 13.48 3.77 -5.00
N ASP A 133 12.59 4.75 -4.96
CA ASP A 133 12.82 6.06 -5.55
C ASP A 133 13.49 6.94 -4.49
N LEU A 134 14.59 7.59 -4.84
CA LEU A 134 15.40 8.36 -3.89
C LEU A 134 15.31 9.87 -4.10
N GLY A 135 14.51 10.34 -5.06
CA GLY A 135 14.05 11.71 -5.03
C GLY A 135 13.49 12.20 -6.35
N GLY A 136 12.42 12.97 -6.26
CA GLY A 136 11.69 13.35 -7.44
C GLY A 136 10.41 14.06 -7.12
N SER A 137 9.45 13.97 -8.02
CA SER A 137 8.05 14.26 -7.77
C SER A 137 7.26 13.36 -8.70
N ASP A 138 6.95 12.19 -8.18
CA ASP A 138 6.80 10.97 -8.95
C ASP A 138 5.35 10.53 -9.07
N GLN A 139 5.09 9.74 -10.10
CA GLN A 139 3.76 9.26 -10.41
C GLN A 139 3.72 7.74 -10.46
N TYR A 140 3.03 7.16 -9.48
CA TYR A 140 2.78 5.73 -9.39
C TYR A 140 1.33 5.43 -9.76
N SER A 141 1.11 4.74 -10.88
CA SER A 141 -0.22 4.29 -11.30
C SER A 141 -0.24 2.78 -11.41
N SER A 142 -1.22 2.10 -10.80
CA SER A 142 -1.34 0.65 -10.86
C SER A 142 -2.80 0.17 -10.87
N GLU A 143 -3.04 -1.05 -11.37
CA GLU A 143 -4.39 -1.63 -11.35
C GLU A 143 -4.71 -2.30 -10.01
N MET A 144 -3.92 -3.29 -9.60
CA MET A 144 -4.18 -4.09 -8.38
C MET A 144 -2.93 -4.88 -7.95
N PHE A 145 -2.80 -5.24 -6.67
CA PHE A 145 -1.66 -6.01 -6.13
C PHE A 145 -0.32 -5.36 -6.49
N SER A 146 -0.20 -4.06 -6.23
CA SER A 146 0.96 -3.25 -6.62
C SER A 146 1.31 -2.28 -5.49
N GLN A 147 2.26 -1.39 -5.74
CA GLN A 147 2.72 -0.35 -4.80
C GLN A 147 3.02 -0.93 -3.41
N GLY A 148 3.99 -1.85 -3.35
CA GLY A 148 4.40 -2.49 -2.10
C GLY A 148 3.45 -3.58 -1.59
N CYS A 149 2.84 -4.37 -2.48
CA CYS A 149 1.94 -5.47 -2.10
C CYS A 149 2.69 -6.78 -1.79
N GLY A 150 2.66 -7.21 -0.53
CA GLY A 150 3.26 -8.45 -0.03
C GLY A 150 2.29 -9.63 -0.07
N GLY A 151 2.28 -10.39 -1.15
CA GLY A 151 1.57 -11.67 -1.29
C GLY A 151 2.11 -12.81 -0.41
N PRO A 152 1.57 -14.03 -0.52
CA PRO A 152 2.00 -15.15 0.30
C PRO A 152 3.51 -15.41 0.34
N GLY A 153 4.06 -15.48 1.54
CA GLY A 153 5.48 -15.79 1.78
C GLY A 153 6.48 -14.77 1.24
N SER A 154 6.06 -13.52 1.02
CA SER A 154 6.91 -12.47 0.45
C SER A 154 7.12 -11.27 1.38
N ALA A 155 8.09 -10.44 1.00
CA ALA A 155 8.24 -9.07 1.48
C ALA A 155 8.22 -8.12 0.27
N ALA A 156 7.49 -7.02 0.38
CA ALA A 156 7.27 -6.05 -0.68
C ALA A 156 7.46 -4.64 -0.15
N LEU A 157 8.18 -3.80 -0.89
CA LEU A 157 8.48 -2.41 -0.51
C LEU A 157 8.27 -1.49 -1.71
N LEU A 158 7.53 -0.42 -1.51
CA LEU A 158 7.66 0.81 -2.26
C LEU A 158 8.23 1.85 -1.28
N LEU A 159 9.42 2.37 -1.58
CA LEU A 159 10.04 3.46 -0.85
C LEU A 159 10.15 4.63 -1.80
N ASP A 160 9.63 5.77 -1.39
CA ASP A 160 9.91 7.07 -1.97
C ASP A 160 10.57 7.93 -0.89
N ALA A 161 11.64 8.63 -1.23
CA ALA A 161 12.44 9.34 -0.25
C ALA A 161 12.02 10.80 -0.09
N THR A 162 11.60 11.47 -1.18
CA THR A 162 11.28 12.89 -1.20
C THR A 162 10.48 13.22 -2.45
N GLY A 163 9.47 14.08 -2.32
CA GLY A 163 8.83 14.62 -3.50
C GLY A 163 7.54 15.35 -3.24
N ASN A 164 6.68 15.46 -4.24
CA ASN A 164 5.25 15.65 -4.02
C ASN A 164 4.57 14.65 -4.95
N ASP A 165 4.28 13.50 -4.40
CA ASP A 165 4.13 12.26 -5.12
C ASP A 165 2.66 11.89 -5.25
N ARG A 166 2.37 11.11 -6.29
CA ARG A 166 1.02 10.67 -6.62
C ARG A 166 0.97 9.17 -6.70
N TYR A 167 0.32 8.58 -5.72
CA TYR A 167 0.07 7.15 -5.63
C TYR A 167 -1.36 6.85 -6.01
N ARG A 168 -1.56 6.24 -7.18
CA ARG A 168 -2.88 5.89 -7.70
C ARG A 168 -3.00 4.38 -7.92
N ALA A 169 -3.89 3.74 -7.17
CA ALA A 169 -4.19 2.32 -7.25
C ALA A 169 -5.71 2.06 -7.20
N ASP A 170 -6.46 2.69 -8.09
CA ASP A 170 -7.92 2.64 -8.20
C ASP A 170 -8.38 2.09 -9.57
N GLY A 171 -7.59 1.21 -10.19
CA GLY A 171 -7.64 0.84 -11.61
C GLY A 171 -8.99 0.41 -12.20
N THR A 172 -9.07 -0.81 -12.76
CA THR A 172 -10.27 -1.25 -13.51
C THR A 172 -10.94 -2.49 -12.92
N THR A 173 -10.29 -3.16 -11.97
CA THR A 173 -10.85 -4.36 -11.35
C THR A 173 -12.03 -3.99 -10.47
N ALA A 174 -13.22 -4.50 -10.78
CA ALA A 174 -14.43 -4.19 -10.03
C ALA A 174 -14.31 -4.50 -8.52
N SER A 175 -15.03 -3.72 -7.70
CA SER A 175 -15.17 -3.92 -6.26
C SER A 175 -15.45 -5.39 -5.90
N ALA A 176 -14.74 -5.89 -4.89
CA ALA A 176 -14.96 -7.20 -4.29
C ALA A 176 -16.34 -7.31 -3.59
N TYR A 177 -17.01 -6.17 -3.40
CA TYR A 177 -18.32 -6.02 -2.78
C TYR A 177 -19.37 -5.49 -3.76
N GLU A 178 -19.10 -5.55 -5.07
CA GLU A 178 -20.03 -5.14 -6.12
C GLU A 178 -20.51 -3.68 -5.99
N THR A 179 -19.70 -2.83 -5.34
CA THR A 179 -20.03 -1.42 -5.15
C THR A 179 -19.81 -0.66 -6.47
N PRO A 180 -20.84 0.01 -7.03
CA PRO A 180 -20.70 0.70 -8.31
C PRO A 180 -19.60 1.76 -8.26
N THR A 181 -18.84 1.88 -9.36
CA THR A 181 -17.75 2.88 -9.53
C THR A 181 -16.59 2.76 -8.54
N VAL A 182 -16.51 1.65 -7.79
CA VAL A 182 -15.41 1.33 -6.88
C VAL A 182 -14.64 0.15 -7.45
N HIS A 183 -13.32 0.20 -7.31
CA HIS A 183 -12.41 -0.84 -7.76
C HIS A 183 -11.71 -1.50 -6.59
N ALA A 184 -11.35 -2.78 -6.74
CA ALA A 184 -10.49 -3.46 -5.80
C ALA A 184 -9.01 -3.13 -6.11
N SER A 185 -8.21 -2.88 -5.07
CA SER A 185 -6.85 -2.37 -5.18
C SER A 185 -5.79 -3.34 -4.65
N PHE A 186 -5.88 -3.75 -3.37
CA PHE A 186 -4.81 -4.53 -2.71
C PHE A 186 -3.41 -3.92 -2.91
N SER A 187 -3.28 -2.60 -2.77
CA SER A 187 -2.05 -1.86 -3.07
C SER A 187 -1.77 -0.77 -2.04
N GLN A 188 -0.62 -0.11 -2.14
CA GLN A 188 -0.15 0.91 -1.19
C GLN A 188 0.14 0.27 0.17
N GLY A 189 1.17 -0.57 0.20
CA GLY A 189 1.67 -1.19 1.43
C GLY A 189 0.77 -2.28 1.99
N VAL A 190 0.16 -3.09 1.13
CA VAL A 190 -0.78 -4.14 1.56
C VAL A 190 -0.09 -5.47 1.78
N GLY A 191 -0.39 -6.11 2.92
CA GLY A 191 -0.10 -7.53 3.12
C GLY A 191 -1.28 -8.38 2.67
N PHE A 192 -1.07 -9.34 1.77
CA PHE A 192 -2.13 -10.16 1.21
C PHE A 192 -1.86 -11.66 1.37
N GLY A 193 -2.76 -12.36 2.04
CA GLY A 193 -2.83 -13.82 2.07
C GLY A 193 -3.98 -14.38 1.24
N TYR A 194 -3.76 -15.57 0.70
CA TYR A 194 -4.77 -16.28 -0.08
C TYR A 194 -5.55 -17.24 0.83
N ARG A 195 -6.81 -16.89 1.12
CA ARG A 195 -7.69 -17.64 2.06
C ARG A 195 -7.87 -19.12 1.73
N ALA A 196 -7.58 -19.56 0.51
CA ALA A 196 -7.62 -20.97 0.15
C ALA A 196 -6.47 -21.82 0.73
N GLY A 197 -5.51 -21.21 1.44
CA GLY A 197 -4.51 -21.96 2.22
C GLY A 197 -3.09 -21.38 2.23
N ALA A 198 -2.88 -20.11 1.90
CA ALA A 198 -1.56 -19.49 1.93
C ALA A 198 -1.58 -18.22 2.80
N ALA A 199 -0.83 -18.24 3.91
CA ALA A 199 -0.62 -17.06 4.75
C ALA A 199 0.06 -15.95 3.94
N GLY A 200 -0.31 -14.70 4.20
CA GLY A 200 0.19 -13.57 3.44
C GLY A 200 1.62 -13.17 3.78
N GLY A 201 2.08 -12.14 3.09
CA GLY A 201 3.40 -11.54 3.28
C GLY A 201 3.34 -10.24 4.05
N VAL A 202 4.45 -9.52 3.96
CA VAL A 202 4.58 -8.15 4.46
C VAL A 202 4.62 -7.21 3.26
N GLY A 203 3.68 -6.26 3.21
CA GLY A 203 3.71 -5.16 2.26
C GLY A 203 3.96 -3.83 2.96
N ALA A 204 4.79 -2.99 2.37
CA ALA A 204 5.10 -1.66 2.89
C ALA A 204 5.13 -0.62 1.75
N LEU A 205 4.49 0.52 2.00
CA LEU A 205 4.75 1.79 1.31
C LEU A 205 5.35 2.73 2.36
N VAL A 206 6.51 3.31 2.05
CA VAL A 206 7.20 4.27 2.91
C VAL A 206 7.52 5.51 2.09
N ASP A 207 6.89 6.63 2.44
CA ASP A 207 7.21 7.95 1.93
C ASP A 207 8.03 8.73 2.97
N GLY A 208 9.01 9.49 2.51
CA GLY A 208 9.98 10.20 3.33
C GLY A 208 9.66 11.68 3.57
N ALA A 209 8.96 12.34 2.65
CA ALA A 209 8.59 13.74 2.74
C ALA A 209 7.85 14.20 1.48
N GLY A 210 6.82 15.03 1.63
CA GLY A 210 6.23 15.69 0.48
C GLY A 210 4.95 16.45 0.78
N ASN A 211 4.04 16.49 -0.18
CA ASN A 211 2.63 16.82 0.02
C ASN A 211 1.90 15.91 -0.95
N ASP A 212 1.55 14.74 -0.43
CA ASP A 212 1.41 13.56 -1.25
C ASP A 212 -0.05 13.19 -1.39
N ARG A 213 -0.34 12.47 -2.48
CA ARG A 213 -1.70 12.09 -2.82
C ARG A 213 -1.79 10.58 -2.98
N TYR A 214 -2.46 9.96 -2.02
CA TYR A 214 -2.75 8.54 -1.98
C TYR A 214 -4.19 8.28 -2.40
N GLU A 215 -4.39 7.70 -3.58
CA GLU A 215 -5.69 7.32 -4.12
C GLU A 215 -5.77 5.80 -4.32
N ALA A 216 -6.56 5.12 -3.50
CA ALA A 216 -6.75 3.67 -3.61
C ALA A 216 -8.23 3.27 -3.65
N GLY A 217 -8.47 2.16 -4.34
CA GLY A 217 -9.74 1.44 -4.26
C GLY A 217 -9.93 0.71 -2.92
N GLU A 218 -10.58 -0.45 -2.95
CA GLU A 218 -10.76 -1.30 -1.77
C GLU A 218 -9.47 -2.04 -1.42
N PHE A 219 -9.24 -2.25 -0.13
CA PHE A 219 -8.04 -2.89 0.42
C PHE A 219 -6.78 -2.13 0.03
N GLY A 220 -6.54 -0.97 0.64
CA GLY A 220 -5.37 -0.16 0.33
C GLY A 220 -4.79 0.51 1.58
N GLN A 221 -3.70 1.25 1.37
CA GLN A 221 -3.15 2.18 2.35
C GLN A 221 -2.84 1.50 3.70
N GLY A 222 -1.90 0.56 3.67
CA GLY A 222 -1.45 -0.16 4.87
C GLY A 222 -2.41 -1.27 5.33
N CYS A 223 -3.24 -1.80 4.44
CA CYS A 223 -4.21 -2.85 4.80
C CYS A 223 -3.55 -4.23 4.97
N GLY A 224 -3.86 -4.92 6.06
CA GLY A 224 -3.56 -6.35 6.25
C GLY A 224 -4.75 -7.25 5.90
N TYR A 225 -4.59 -8.19 4.98
CA TYR A 225 -5.61 -9.17 4.64
C TYR A 225 -5.10 -10.61 4.74
N TYR A 226 -5.71 -11.41 5.62
CA TYR A 226 -5.45 -12.85 5.83
C TYR A 226 -4.01 -13.22 6.20
N LEU A 227 -3.74 -13.35 7.52
CA LEU A 227 -2.44 -13.81 8.07
C LEU A 227 -1.24 -13.05 7.47
N SER A 228 -1.36 -11.73 7.36
CA SER A 228 -0.40 -10.86 6.68
C SER A 228 -0.14 -9.59 7.48
N MET A 229 0.79 -8.75 7.00
CA MET A 229 1.03 -7.41 7.54
C MET A 229 1.07 -6.36 6.43
N GLY A 230 0.23 -5.33 6.54
CA GLY A 230 0.27 -4.14 5.70
C GLY A 230 0.78 -2.92 6.48
N ILE A 231 1.59 -2.11 5.83
CA ILE A 231 2.22 -0.91 6.40
C ILE A 231 2.15 0.21 5.36
N LEU A 232 1.53 1.33 5.70
CA LEU A 232 1.80 2.61 5.04
C LEU A 232 2.46 3.52 6.06
N ARG A 233 3.56 4.15 5.68
CA ARG A 233 4.23 5.16 6.50
C ARG A 233 4.51 6.38 5.65
N ASP A 234 4.14 7.54 6.16
CA ASP A 234 4.53 8.85 5.65
C ASP A 234 5.32 9.57 6.75
N ASP A 235 6.42 10.23 6.38
CA ASP A 235 7.29 10.96 7.30
C ASP A 235 7.00 12.48 7.35
N GLY A 236 6.04 12.97 6.54
CA GLY A 236 5.31 14.22 6.72
C GLY A 236 5.08 15.00 5.43
N GLY A 237 4.16 15.95 5.48
CA GLY A 237 3.62 16.63 4.31
C GLY A 237 2.19 17.07 4.58
N ASN A 238 1.57 17.93 3.76
CA ASN A 238 0.11 18.09 3.85
C ASN A 238 -0.54 17.19 2.80
N ASP A 239 -1.01 16.05 3.26
CA ASP A 239 -1.32 14.91 2.42
C ASP A 239 -2.83 14.70 2.25
N LEU A 240 -3.15 13.99 1.18
CA LEU A 240 -4.48 13.47 0.92
C LEU A 240 -4.45 11.96 0.87
N TYR A 241 -5.10 11.33 1.84
CA TYR A 241 -5.43 9.91 1.85
C TYR A 241 -6.87 9.72 1.39
N TYR A 242 -7.06 9.30 0.13
CA TYR A 242 -8.36 9.00 -0.46
C TYR A 242 -8.50 7.50 -0.74
N GLY A 243 -9.34 6.83 0.05
CA GLY A 243 -9.50 5.38 0.00
C GLY A 243 -10.98 4.94 -0.01
N ASN A 244 -11.22 3.68 -0.36
CA ASN A 244 -12.53 3.05 -0.19
C ASN A 244 -12.55 2.13 1.05
N ARG A 245 -13.37 1.08 1.01
CA ARG A 245 -13.46 0.05 2.04
C ARG A 245 -12.12 -0.67 2.25
N TYR A 246 -11.77 -0.88 3.50
CA TYR A 246 -10.46 -1.37 3.98
C TYR A 246 -9.30 -0.48 3.54
N ALA A 247 -9.38 0.82 3.87
CA ALA A 247 -8.31 1.78 3.62
C ALA A 247 -7.84 2.44 4.92
N GLN A 248 -6.59 2.91 4.92
CA GLN A 248 -5.99 3.74 5.97
C GLN A 248 -5.75 2.94 7.26
N GLY A 249 -4.79 2.02 7.20
CA GLY A 249 -4.33 1.24 8.34
C GLY A 249 -5.39 0.26 8.87
N THR A 250 -6.05 -0.49 7.98
CA THR A 250 -7.11 -1.45 8.35
C THR A 250 -6.64 -2.90 8.32
N ALA A 251 -7.37 -3.82 8.95
CA ALA A 251 -7.05 -5.24 8.82
C ALA A 251 -8.25 -6.18 8.85
N ALA A 252 -8.15 -7.28 8.11
CA ALA A 252 -9.13 -8.37 8.07
C ALA A 252 -8.48 -9.76 8.17
N HIS A 253 -9.18 -10.69 8.84
CA HIS A 253 -8.85 -12.12 8.85
C HIS A 253 -7.49 -12.45 9.48
N GLN A 254 -7.32 -12.16 10.78
CA GLN A 254 -6.09 -12.48 11.52
C GLN A 254 -4.82 -11.84 10.93
N ALA A 255 -4.97 -10.65 10.35
CA ALA A 255 -3.89 -9.85 9.80
C ALA A 255 -3.60 -8.62 10.68
N PHE A 256 -2.52 -7.92 10.35
CA PHE A 256 -2.12 -6.65 10.93
C PHE A 256 -2.08 -5.58 9.85
N GLY A 257 -2.65 -4.41 10.11
CA GLY A 257 -2.61 -3.27 9.19
C GLY A 257 -2.27 -2.00 9.94
N VAL A 258 -1.41 -1.17 9.39
CA VAL A 258 -1.01 0.08 10.02
C VAL A 258 -0.81 1.19 9.00
N LEU A 259 -1.29 2.38 9.36
CA LEU A 259 -0.90 3.65 8.75
C LEU A 259 -0.19 4.48 9.83
N LEU A 260 1.01 4.95 9.54
CA LEU A 260 1.82 5.81 10.40
C LEU A 260 2.08 7.12 9.65
N GLU A 261 1.53 8.22 10.14
CA GLU A 261 1.75 9.56 9.62
C GLU A 261 2.56 10.33 10.69
N ASN A 262 3.57 11.11 10.29
CA ASN A 262 4.48 11.79 11.23
C ASN A 262 4.32 13.32 11.28
N GLY A 263 3.68 13.96 10.32
CA GLY A 263 2.99 15.21 10.54
C GLY A 263 2.58 15.97 9.28
N GLY A 264 1.58 16.82 9.40
CA GLY A 264 0.95 17.47 8.26
C GLY A 264 -0.39 18.05 8.62
N ASP A 265 -0.95 18.99 7.86
CA ASP A 265 -2.40 19.28 7.97
C ASP A 265 -3.15 18.38 6.95
N ASP A 266 -3.50 17.16 7.37
CA ASP A 266 -3.88 16.08 6.46
C ASP A 266 -5.39 15.91 6.29
N ILE A 267 -5.72 15.23 5.18
CA ILE A 267 -7.10 14.83 4.87
C ILE A 267 -7.15 13.33 4.67
N TYR A 268 -7.85 12.66 5.60
CA TYR A 268 -8.19 11.26 5.52
C TYR A 268 -9.64 11.09 5.09
N TRP A 269 -9.87 10.54 3.90
CA TRP A 269 -11.20 10.20 3.40
C TRP A 269 -11.30 8.72 3.04
N SER A 270 -12.06 7.96 3.83
CA SER A 270 -12.52 6.61 3.48
C SER A 270 -14.01 6.62 3.11
N MET A 271 -14.37 6.15 1.92
CA MET A 271 -15.76 6.25 1.43
C MET A 271 -16.74 5.28 2.10
N THR A 272 -16.27 4.10 2.51
CA THR A 272 -17.13 3.00 2.93
C THR A 272 -16.45 2.22 4.06
N ALA A 273 -17.24 1.64 4.97
CA ALA A 273 -16.76 0.71 5.97
C ALA A 273 -15.92 -0.43 5.38
N ALA A 274 -14.74 -0.81 5.91
CA ALA A 274 -14.05 -0.29 7.10
C ALA A 274 -12.94 0.71 6.74
N GLY A 275 -12.56 1.63 7.63
CA GLY A 275 -11.49 2.60 7.35
C GLY A 275 -10.79 3.16 8.59
N GLN A 276 -9.68 3.87 8.43
CA GLN A 276 -9.06 4.70 9.49
C GLN A 276 -8.77 3.93 10.79
N GLY A 277 -7.86 2.96 10.72
CA GLY A 277 -7.46 2.18 11.89
C GLY A 277 -8.48 1.12 12.32
N ALA A 278 -9.52 0.87 11.52
CA ALA A 278 -10.55 -0.10 11.85
C ALA A 278 -10.17 -1.55 11.53
N ALA A 279 -10.67 -2.48 12.36
CA ALA A 279 -10.29 -3.89 12.31
C ALA A 279 -11.50 -4.83 12.27
N TRP A 280 -11.38 -5.92 11.50
CA TRP A 280 -12.40 -6.96 11.34
C TRP A 280 -11.80 -8.38 11.46
N ASP A 281 -12.49 -9.27 12.17
CA ASP A 281 -12.22 -10.72 12.18
C ASP A 281 -10.84 -11.11 12.75
N MET A 282 -10.73 -11.04 14.07
CA MET A 282 -9.56 -11.43 14.85
C MET A 282 -8.26 -10.77 14.36
N SER A 283 -8.36 -9.58 13.78
CA SER A 283 -7.25 -8.79 13.26
C SER A 283 -6.88 -7.66 14.22
N VAL A 284 -5.76 -6.99 13.94
CA VAL A 284 -5.37 -5.77 14.64
C VAL A 284 -5.04 -4.69 13.62
N ALA A 285 -5.54 -3.48 13.85
CA ALA A 285 -5.35 -2.37 12.94
C ALA A 285 -5.08 -1.06 13.70
N ALA A 286 -4.27 -0.18 13.11
CA ALA A 286 -3.96 1.12 13.69
C ALA A 286 -3.77 2.19 12.62
N LEU A 287 -4.33 3.37 12.87
CA LEU A 287 -3.91 4.63 12.27
C LEU A 287 -3.28 5.45 13.40
N VAL A 288 -2.02 5.87 13.21
CA VAL A 288 -1.32 6.75 14.15
C VAL A 288 -0.88 7.99 13.42
N ASP A 289 -1.45 9.12 13.79
CA ASP A 289 -1.08 10.45 13.35
C ASP A 289 -0.31 11.14 14.49
N ARG A 290 0.78 11.83 14.16
CA ARG A 290 1.67 12.40 15.17
C ARG A 290 1.55 13.91 15.30
N ALA A 291 1.06 14.63 14.29
CA ALA A 291 0.95 16.08 14.34
C ALA A 291 0.16 16.66 13.16
N GLY A 292 -0.75 17.57 13.42
CA GLY A 292 -1.46 18.25 12.34
C GLY A 292 -2.70 18.98 12.80
N ASP A 293 -3.32 19.83 11.98
CA ASP A 293 -4.75 20.16 12.16
C ASP A 293 -5.57 19.33 11.15
N ASP A 294 -5.97 18.11 11.54
CA ASP A 294 -6.37 17.04 10.61
C ASP A 294 -7.88 16.89 10.38
N ARG A 295 -8.22 16.26 9.26
CA ARG A 295 -9.61 15.95 8.90
C ARG A 295 -9.80 14.49 8.60
N TYR A 296 -10.59 13.83 9.45
CA TYR A 296 -10.96 12.43 9.30
C TYR A 296 -12.41 12.30 8.85
N GLN A 297 -12.63 11.81 7.64
CA GLN A 297 -13.96 11.53 7.10
C GLN A 297 -14.11 10.06 6.71
N ALA A 298 -15.07 9.37 7.34
CA ALA A 298 -15.37 7.97 7.04
C ALA A 298 -16.87 7.65 7.17
N ASP A 299 -17.28 6.47 6.70
CA ASP A 299 -18.61 5.90 7.00
C ASP A 299 -18.57 5.11 8.33
N GLY A 300 -19.28 3.97 8.45
CA GLY A 300 -19.25 3.10 9.62
C GLY A 300 -18.03 2.20 9.69
N LEU A 301 -17.84 1.54 10.84
CA LEU A 301 -16.67 0.71 11.15
C LEU A 301 -15.36 1.45 10.81
N SER A 302 -15.18 2.60 11.44
CA SER A 302 -14.10 3.53 11.13
C SER A 302 -13.50 4.18 12.38
N GLN A 303 -12.42 4.95 12.23
CA GLN A 303 -11.84 5.77 13.29
C GLN A 303 -11.54 4.96 14.56
N GLY A 304 -10.74 3.91 14.37
CA GLY A 304 -10.36 2.97 15.43
C GLY A 304 -11.47 2.03 15.90
N ALA A 305 -12.55 1.87 15.12
CA ALA A 305 -13.58 0.90 15.44
C ALA A 305 -13.15 -0.55 15.19
N ALA A 306 -13.82 -1.50 15.85
CA ALA A 306 -13.47 -2.91 15.73
C ALA A 306 -14.69 -3.84 15.73
N ALA A 307 -14.64 -4.90 14.93
CA ALA A 307 -15.70 -5.90 14.85
C ALA A 307 -15.13 -7.32 14.77
N GLN A 308 -15.93 -8.31 15.18
CA GLN A 308 -15.57 -9.73 15.08
C GLN A 308 -14.25 -10.09 15.77
N GLN A 309 -14.12 -9.75 17.06
CA GLN A 309 -12.94 -10.04 17.90
C GLN A 309 -11.65 -9.35 17.48
N ALA A 310 -11.76 -8.23 16.77
CA ALA A 310 -10.62 -7.47 16.31
C ALA A 310 -10.25 -6.34 17.29
N ILE A 311 -9.06 -5.76 17.09
CA ILE A 311 -8.62 -4.56 17.82
C ILE A 311 -8.35 -3.45 16.80
N GLY A 312 -9.12 -2.38 16.88
CA GLY A 312 -8.98 -1.20 16.03
C GLY A 312 -8.50 -0.01 16.83
N MET A 313 -7.64 0.82 16.25
CA MET A 313 -7.07 1.98 16.92
C MET A 313 -6.94 3.16 15.95
N LEU A 314 -7.42 4.32 16.37
CA LEU A 314 -7.00 5.60 15.83
C LEU A 314 -6.35 6.38 16.98
N ILE A 315 -5.11 6.81 16.76
CA ILE A 315 -4.33 7.55 17.74
C ILE A 315 -3.81 8.82 17.08
N ASP A 316 -4.35 9.96 17.49
CA ASP A 316 -3.88 11.28 17.10
C ASP A 316 -3.11 11.89 18.29
N LEU A 317 -1.93 12.44 18.03
CA LEU A 317 -1.03 12.91 19.08
C LEU A 317 -0.89 14.43 19.17
N ALA A 318 -1.30 15.20 18.18
CA ALA A 318 -1.22 16.66 18.25
C ALA A 318 -2.10 17.30 17.19
N GLY A 319 -2.84 18.35 17.57
CA GLY A 319 -3.73 18.98 16.61
C GLY A 319 -5.01 19.58 17.15
N ARG A 320 -5.82 20.05 16.19
CA ARG A 320 -7.21 20.47 16.36
C ARG A 320 -8.06 19.86 15.26
N ASP A 321 -8.61 18.70 15.56
CA ASP A 321 -9.00 17.77 14.51
C ASP A 321 -10.51 17.69 14.34
N ASP A 322 -10.95 17.36 13.12
CA ASP A 322 -12.36 17.17 12.78
C ASP A 322 -12.64 15.72 12.39
N TYR A 323 -13.31 15.01 13.30
CA TYR A 323 -13.69 13.60 13.15
C TYR A 323 -15.15 13.47 12.72
N ARG A 324 -15.34 13.06 11.47
CA ARG A 324 -16.64 12.84 10.84
C ARG A 324 -16.82 11.39 10.43
N ALA A 325 -17.63 10.67 11.18
CA ALA A 325 -18.02 9.30 10.88
C ALA A 325 -19.49 9.00 11.23
N ALA A 326 -19.98 7.89 10.69
CA ALA A 326 -21.27 7.30 10.99
C ALA A 326 -21.10 5.93 11.69
N GLY A 327 -22.21 5.26 12.02
CA GLY A 327 -22.20 3.88 12.51
C GLY A 327 -21.30 3.63 13.73
N ALA A 328 -20.70 2.44 13.80
CA ALA A 328 -19.67 2.13 14.79
C ALA A 328 -18.37 2.86 14.40
N SER A 329 -18.04 3.93 15.12
CA SER A 329 -16.86 4.76 14.85
C SER A 329 -16.31 5.36 16.15
N GLN A 330 -15.21 6.10 16.05
CA GLN A 330 -14.62 6.86 17.15
C GLN A 330 -14.36 5.98 18.38
N GLY A 331 -13.63 4.90 18.13
CA GLY A 331 -13.26 3.90 19.14
C GLY A 331 -14.39 2.98 19.57
N ALA A 332 -15.53 2.93 18.88
CA ALA A 332 -16.60 1.97 19.18
C ALA A 332 -16.29 0.56 18.67
N ALA A 333 -16.76 -0.47 19.37
CA ALA A 333 -16.82 -1.83 18.85
C ALA A 333 -18.21 -2.18 18.29
N ASP A 334 -18.24 -3.02 17.25
CA ASP A 334 -19.43 -3.63 16.68
C ASP A 334 -19.52 -5.14 17.04
N SER A 335 -20.50 -5.83 16.46
CA SER A 335 -20.86 -7.22 16.71
C SER A 335 -19.66 -8.16 16.76
N ASN A 336 -19.75 -9.13 17.67
CA ASN A 336 -18.81 -10.24 17.81
C ASN A 336 -19.41 -11.55 17.29
N ALA A 337 -20.54 -11.54 16.61
CA ALA A 337 -21.26 -12.77 16.26
C ALA A 337 -20.44 -13.73 15.37
N TYR A 338 -19.60 -13.19 14.49
CA TYR A 338 -18.68 -13.96 13.66
C TYR A 338 -17.61 -14.60 14.56
N HIS A 339 -17.40 -15.91 14.43
CA HIS A 339 -16.48 -16.72 15.24
C HIS A 339 -16.69 -16.74 16.77
N TRP A 340 -17.69 -16.05 17.33
CA TRP A 340 -17.96 -16.03 18.78
C TRP A 340 -17.95 -17.42 19.43
N HIS A 341 -18.67 -18.37 18.82
CA HIS A 341 -18.82 -19.71 19.39
C HIS A 341 -17.48 -20.44 19.58
N THR A 342 -16.48 -20.09 18.78
CA THR A 342 -15.14 -20.66 18.80
C THR A 342 -14.20 -19.82 19.66
N SER A 343 -14.13 -18.51 19.45
CA SER A 343 -13.12 -17.65 20.07
C SER A 343 -13.47 -17.26 21.51
N ARG A 344 -14.76 -16.95 21.77
CA ARG A 344 -15.21 -16.30 23.01
C ARG A 344 -14.45 -15.01 23.35
N CYS A 345 -13.80 -14.43 22.35
CA CYS A 345 -13.09 -13.16 22.45
C CYS A 345 -14.02 -12.01 22.05
N THR A 346 -13.59 -10.80 22.35
CA THR A 346 -14.39 -9.59 22.17
C THR A 346 -13.56 -8.55 21.44
N SER A 347 -14.18 -7.78 20.56
CA SER A 347 -13.51 -6.65 19.94
C SER A 347 -13.17 -5.54 20.93
N LEU A 348 -12.12 -4.79 20.63
CA LEU A 348 -11.76 -3.54 21.30
C LEU A 348 -11.58 -2.43 20.26
N GLY A 349 -12.41 -1.39 20.30
CA GLY A 349 -12.18 -0.16 19.56
C GLY A 349 -11.46 0.89 20.42
N VAL A 350 -10.58 1.68 19.82
CA VAL A 350 -9.86 2.76 20.50
C VAL A 350 -9.81 3.98 19.61
N LEU A 351 -10.33 5.10 20.10
CA LEU A 351 -9.96 6.43 19.61
C LEU A 351 -9.28 7.17 20.75
N ARG A 352 -8.06 7.61 20.50
CA ARG A 352 -7.29 8.45 21.40
C ARG A 352 -6.82 9.67 20.64
N ASP A 353 -7.10 10.82 21.21
CA ASP A 353 -6.57 12.09 20.77
C ASP A 353 -5.94 12.79 21.97
N THR A 354 -4.73 13.35 21.81
CA THR A 354 -4.01 13.96 22.93
C THR A 354 -3.99 15.48 22.94
N GLU A 355 -4.53 16.14 21.91
CA GLU A 355 -4.63 17.60 21.83
C GLU A 355 -6.05 18.07 21.47
N GLY A 356 -6.20 19.32 21.04
CA GLY A 356 -7.50 19.95 20.83
C GLY A 356 -7.50 21.48 20.90
N PRO A 357 -8.68 22.11 20.71
CA PRO A 357 -10.01 21.51 20.78
C PRO A 357 -10.47 20.79 19.52
N ASN A 358 -11.07 19.61 19.67
CA ASN A 358 -11.50 18.74 18.58
C ASN A 358 -13.02 18.77 18.31
N ARG A 359 -13.42 18.26 17.15
CA ARG A 359 -14.83 18.10 16.76
C ARG A 359 -15.16 16.66 16.43
N PHE A 360 -16.31 16.19 16.91
CA PHE A 360 -16.75 14.80 16.73
C PHE A 360 -18.20 14.75 16.24
N SER A 361 -18.47 14.01 15.17
CA SER A 361 -19.83 13.82 14.64
C SER A 361 -20.66 12.77 15.38
N ALA A 362 -20.03 11.84 16.12
CA ALA A 362 -20.70 10.73 16.80
C ALA A 362 -20.99 11.02 18.30
N GLY A 363 -21.20 12.29 18.64
CA GLY A 363 -21.61 12.73 19.99
C GLY A 363 -20.52 12.62 21.04
N GLY A 364 -19.25 12.51 20.64
CA GLY A 364 -18.10 12.76 21.52
C GLY A 364 -17.90 14.25 21.78
N ALA A 365 -17.20 14.58 22.87
CA ALA A 365 -16.76 15.94 23.16
C ALA A 365 -15.24 16.00 23.39
N ASP A 366 -14.68 17.17 23.13
CA ASP A 366 -13.31 17.51 23.53
C ASP A 366 -13.16 17.40 25.06
N GLY A 367 -12.08 16.75 25.50
CA GLY A 367 -11.80 16.40 26.90
C GLY A 367 -12.70 15.37 27.57
N GLU A 368 -13.40 14.56 26.79
CA GLU A 368 -14.20 13.44 27.27
C GLU A 368 -13.35 12.16 27.38
N GLN A 369 -13.54 11.43 28.49
CA GLN A 369 -13.08 10.05 28.61
C GLN A 369 -14.30 9.16 28.85
N ARG A 370 -14.55 8.23 27.92
CA ARG A 370 -15.70 7.32 28.04
C ARG A 370 -15.39 5.92 27.54
N LEU A 371 -16.06 4.95 28.15
CA LEU A 371 -16.22 3.63 27.54
C LEU A 371 -17.28 3.75 26.45
N THR A 372 -16.95 3.28 25.25
CA THR A 372 -17.88 3.17 24.12
C THR A 372 -18.39 1.72 24.02
N GLY A 373 -19.57 1.54 23.44
CA GLY A 373 -20.19 0.22 23.27
C GLY A 373 -21.10 -0.21 24.42
N LYS A 374 -21.19 -1.53 24.61
CA LYS A 374 -22.11 -2.19 25.56
C LYS A 374 -21.35 -3.32 26.27
N PRO A 375 -20.44 -2.99 27.21
CA PRO A 375 -19.61 -3.99 27.88
C PRO A 375 -20.44 -5.00 28.67
N ASP A 376 -21.58 -4.56 29.21
CA ASP A 376 -22.49 -5.40 30.01
C ASP A 376 -23.48 -6.23 29.17
N ALA A 377 -23.46 -6.11 27.83
CA ALA A 377 -24.31 -6.94 27.00
C ALA A 377 -23.90 -8.41 27.07
N LYS A 378 -24.82 -9.29 26.71
CA LYS A 378 -24.58 -10.75 26.77
C LYS A 378 -23.58 -11.20 25.72
N ASP A 379 -22.94 -12.32 26.00
CA ASP A 379 -22.09 -13.15 25.15
C ASP A 379 -22.30 -12.97 23.64
N GLY A 380 -21.28 -12.47 22.94
CA GLY A 380 -21.28 -12.30 21.48
C GLY A 380 -21.94 -11.01 21.00
N VAL A 381 -22.59 -10.27 21.90
CA VAL A 381 -23.18 -8.94 21.66
C VAL A 381 -22.43 -7.85 22.42
N ASN A 382 -21.60 -8.23 23.40
CA ASN A 382 -20.80 -7.28 24.14
C ASN A 382 -19.77 -6.60 23.25
N GLN A 383 -19.64 -5.29 23.44
CA GLN A 383 -18.84 -4.38 22.61
C GLN A 383 -18.01 -3.54 23.56
N TRP A 384 -16.68 -3.65 23.46
CA TRP A 384 -15.75 -2.87 24.26
C TRP A 384 -15.09 -1.81 23.40
N GLY A 385 -15.08 -0.58 23.88
CA GLY A 385 -14.29 0.44 23.25
C GLY A 385 -13.98 1.58 24.20
N VAL A 386 -13.04 2.42 23.80
CA VAL A 386 -12.62 3.57 24.58
C VAL A 386 -12.49 4.77 23.65
N PHE A 387 -13.02 5.89 24.12
CA PHE A 387 -12.84 7.22 23.54
C PHE A 387 -12.14 8.06 24.60
N ILE A 388 -10.95 8.55 24.26
CA ILE A 388 -10.11 9.37 25.15
C ILE A 388 -9.70 10.61 24.38
N THR A 389 -10.15 11.76 24.85
CA THR A 389 -9.66 13.07 24.41
C THR A 389 -9.15 13.84 25.63
N ARG A 390 -8.36 14.88 25.40
CA ARG A 390 -7.52 15.58 26.39
C ARG A 390 -8.22 16.10 27.66
#